data_AF-A0A3D4P713-F1
#
_entry.id   AF-A0A3D4P713-F1
#
_cell.length_a   1.000
_cell.length_b   1.000
_cell.length_c   1.000
_cell.angle_alpha   90.00
_cell.angle_beta   90.00
_cell.angle_gamma   90.00
#
_symmetry.space_group_name_H-M   'P 1'
#
loop_
_entity.id
_entity.type
_entity.pdbx_description
1 polymer ?
#
loop_
_entity_poly.entity_id
_entity_poly.type
_entity_poly.pdbx_seq_one_letter_code
_entity_poly.pdbx_strand_id
1 'polypeptide(L)'
;RRAISNGGEVGSQKSCLIAIQATLLKLKGTYGIAVLFRDCPDVMYVARVGSPLVIGIGDHEHFVASDASPLAVHTEEVVYLSDNEIAVLTADDIQIIHRDSGSVDPKIEVLEQTAAESELGDFEHYMLKEIYEQPQSIENAMRGRFNEDEATAVFGGLNMSAKDIRKVDRIVLTACGTSWHAGLVGEYLLEEFARIPTEVEYASELRYRNPPMSENTMIFAITQSGETADTLAAMRECKRKGHPTLAICNVVGSTIAREADGGIYLHAGPEVGVASTKAFTSQVTVLTLLALYFGRMRHLSYPAGSRIIRHLKEMPRIIEETLKCHEMVKYVADKYAKNNNFLYLGRLYNFPVALEGALKLKEISYIHAEGYPAAEMKHGPLALVDEVTPSVFIVPKCGIYPKVISNLEEVKARKGPVIAIACKGDEKIAELADDVIFVPDVEEYLQPLVTSIPLQLLSYHIALHRGCNVDRPRNLAKSVTVE
;
A
#
# COMPACT_ATOMS: atom_id res chain seq x y z
N ARG A 1 -37.19 18.15 21.44
CA ARG A 1 -37.78 19.02 22.50
C ARG A 1 -36.80 20.03 23.11
N ARG A 2 -35.46 19.85 23.10
CA ARG A 2 -34.48 20.90 23.48
C ARG A 2 -34.19 21.95 22.40
N ALA A 3 -34.47 21.69 21.12
CA ALA A 3 -34.33 22.70 20.04
C ALA A 3 -35.36 23.84 20.13
N ILE A 4 -36.48 23.62 20.84
CA ILE A 4 -37.62 24.56 20.91
C ILE A 4 -37.35 25.71 21.90
N SER A 5 -36.39 25.57 22.82
CA SER A 5 -36.10 26.62 23.82
C SER A 5 -35.22 27.78 23.32
N ASN A 6 -34.69 27.71 22.10
CA ASN A 6 -33.78 28.71 21.54
C ASN A 6 -34.39 29.58 20.41
N GLY A 7 -35.72 29.62 20.29
CA GLY A 7 -36.41 30.61 19.44
C GLY A 7 -36.24 30.45 17.93
N GLY A 8 -35.85 29.28 17.43
CA GLY A 8 -35.83 29.00 15.98
C GLY A 8 -37.14 28.38 15.50
N GLU A 9 -37.65 28.80 14.35
CA GLU A 9 -38.71 28.08 13.63
C GLU A 9 -38.28 26.63 13.37
N VAL A 10 -39.22 25.70 13.57
CA VAL A 10 -39.02 24.28 13.28
C VAL A 10 -38.80 24.13 11.78
N GLY A 11 -37.68 23.53 11.38
CA GLY A 11 -37.32 23.41 9.96
C GLY A 11 -36.50 24.58 9.44
N SER A 12 -35.99 25.47 10.30
CA SER A 12 -34.96 26.44 9.90
C SER A 12 -33.57 25.81 9.90
N GLN A 13 -32.66 26.33 9.07
CA GLN A 13 -31.25 25.90 8.98
C GLN A 13 -30.56 25.84 10.36
N LYS A 14 -30.85 26.82 11.22
CA LYS A 14 -30.33 26.89 12.59
C LYS A 14 -30.88 25.78 13.49
N SER A 15 -32.18 25.46 13.36
CA SER A 15 -32.80 24.38 14.14
C SER A 15 -32.25 23.00 13.76
N CYS A 16 -32.00 22.77 12.47
CA CYS A 16 -31.38 21.56 11.93
C CYS A 16 -29.95 21.38 12.42
N LEU A 17 -29.13 22.45 12.37
CA LEU A 17 -27.77 22.43 12.90
C LEU A 17 -27.72 22.07 14.39
N ILE A 18 -28.60 22.68 15.22
CA ILE A 18 -28.70 22.37 16.65
C ILE A 18 -29.07 20.90 16.88
N ALA A 19 -29.97 20.34 16.05
CA ALA A 19 -30.37 18.95 16.14
C ALA A 19 -29.21 17.99 15.81
N ILE A 20 -28.41 18.32 14.78
CA ILE A 20 -27.21 17.58 14.42
C ILE A 20 -26.19 17.64 15.56
N GLN A 21 -25.83 18.84 16.03
CA GLN A 21 -24.87 19.02 17.13
C GLN A 21 -25.28 18.23 18.38
N ALA A 22 -26.56 18.27 18.76
CA ALA A 22 -27.08 17.51 19.90
C ALA A 22 -27.06 15.99 19.68
N THR A 23 -27.12 15.53 18.44
CA THR A 23 -27.05 14.12 18.07
C THR A 23 -25.62 13.62 18.06
N LEU A 24 -24.69 14.39 17.48
CA LEU A 24 -23.26 14.06 17.42
C LEU A 24 -22.66 13.86 18.83
N LEU A 25 -23.11 14.61 19.83
CA LEU A 25 -22.72 14.44 21.24
C LEU A 25 -23.09 13.07 21.83
N LYS A 26 -24.03 12.34 21.21
CA LYS A 26 -24.47 11.01 21.65
C LYS A 26 -23.81 9.88 20.87
N LEU A 27 -23.24 10.18 19.71
CA LEU A 27 -22.58 9.19 18.88
C LEU A 27 -21.24 8.80 19.51
N LYS A 28 -20.89 7.52 19.38
CA LYS A 28 -19.60 6.97 19.79
C LYS A 28 -19.04 6.17 18.62
N GLY A 29 -17.74 6.25 18.41
CA GLY A 29 -17.04 5.59 17.30
C GLY A 29 -16.62 6.58 16.21
N THR A 30 -16.18 6.05 15.07
CA THR A 30 -15.81 6.82 13.88
C THR A 30 -16.99 6.97 12.94
N TYR A 31 -17.11 8.14 12.31
CA TYR A 31 -18.14 8.44 11.32
C TYR A 31 -17.73 9.58 10.40
N GLY A 32 -18.19 9.50 9.15
CA GLY A 32 -18.28 10.61 8.21
C GLY A 32 -19.70 10.58 7.66
N ILE A 33 -20.53 11.57 8.00
CA ILE A 33 -21.97 11.56 7.66
C ILE A 33 -22.35 12.78 6.84
N ALA A 34 -23.27 12.58 5.91
CA ALA A 34 -24.01 13.64 5.23
C ALA A 34 -25.49 13.54 5.64
N VAL A 35 -26.08 14.67 6.02
CA VAL A 35 -27.44 14.77 6.55
C VAL A 35 -28.21 15.82 5.75
N LEU A 36 -29.38 15.41 5.27
CA LEU A 36 -30.33 16.26 4.56
C LEU A 36 -31.63 16.30 5.35
N PHE A 37 -32.28 17.46 5.40
CA PHE A 37 -33.62 17.60 5.97
C PHE A 37 -34.61 17.90 4.84
N ARG A 38 -35.74 17.18 4.83
CA ARG A 38 -36.80 17.41 3.84
C ARG A 38 -37.30 18.86 3.84
N ASP A 39 -37.30 19.50 5.01
CA ASP A 39 -37.75 20.88 5.20
C ASP A 39 -36.66 21.92 4.86
N CYS A 40 -35.40 21.50 4.68
CA CYS A 40 -34.27 22.33 4.25
C CYS A 40 -33.57 21.68 3.04
N PRO A 41 -34.22 21.57 1.87
CA PRO A 41 -33.69 20.82 0.74
C PRO A 41 -32.40 21.42 0.15
N ASP A 42 -32.20 22.73 0.30
CA ASP A 42 -31.07 23.45 -0.29
C ASP A 42 -29.82 23.47 0.62
N VAL A 43 -29.85 22.75 1.74
CA VAL A 43 -28.75 22.71 2.71
C VAL A 43 -28.35 21.27 3.02
N MET A 44 -27.07 20.97 2.81
CA MET A 44 -26.44 19.74 3.22
C MET A 44 -25.56 19.97 4.45
N TYR A 45 -25.68 19.10 5.44
CA TYR A 45 -24.83 19.12 6.62
C TYR A 45 -23.92 17.92 6.60
N VAL A 46 -22.63 18.14 6.78
CA VAL A 46 -21.66 17.05 6.89
C VAL A 46 -20.91 17.13 8.20
N ALA A 47 -20.58 15.99 8.78
CA ALA A 47 -19.83 15.93 10.03
C ALA A 47 -18.85 14.77 10.03
N ARG A 48 -17.68 14.99 10.63
CA ARG A 48 -16.56 14.05 10.62
C ARG A 48 -16.02 13.78 12.03
N VAL A 49 -15.80 12.51 12.34
CA VAL A 49 -14.91 12.02 13.42
C VAL A 49 -14.25 10.71 12.95
N GLY A 50 -12.95 10.70 12.70
CA GLY A 50 -12.20 9.53 12.27
C GLY A 50 -12.30 9.25 10.78
N SER A 51 -13.48 8.86 10.28
CA SER A 51 -13.67 8.49 8.86
C SER A 51 -13.49 9.70 7.94
N PRO A 52 -12.80 9.57 6.79
CA PRO A 52 -12.50 10.71 5.92
C PRO A 52 -13.75 11.31 5.28
N LEU A 53 -13.74 12.63 5.10
CA LEU A 53 -14.80 13.37 4.42
C LEU A 53 -14.18 14.61 3.74
N VAL A 54 -14.47 14.75 2.45
CA VAL A 54 -13.92 15.77 1.55
C VAL A 54 -15.07 16.51 0.87
N ILE A 55 -14.95 17.83 0.78
CA ILE A 55 -15.91 18.71 0.11
C ILE A 55 -15.26 19.20 -1.18
N GLY A 56 -15.92 19.02 -2.31
CA GLY A 56 -15.50 19.59 -3.60
C GLY A 56 -16.21 20.92 -3.87
N ILE A 57 -15.49 21.91 -4.39
CA ILE A 57 -15.99 23.26 -4.66
C ILE A 57 -16.14 23.46 -6.17
N GLY A 58 -17.37 23.46 -6.68
CA GLY A 58 -17.67 23.76 -8.08
C GLY A 58 -18.15 25.19 -8.29
N ASP A 59 -18.60 25.48 -9.52
CA ASP A 59 -19.25 26.76 -9.84
C ASP A 59 -20.72 26.70 -9.40
N HIS A 60 -21.06 27.42 -8.32
CA HIS A 60 -22.39 27.41 -7.71
C HIS A 60 -22.89 26.00 -7.32
N GLU A 61 -21.97 25.10 -6.94
CA GLU A 61 -22.28 23.76 -6.46
C GLU A 61 -21.21 23.24 -5.50
N HIS A 62 -21.62 22.39 -4.56
CA HIS A 62 -20.71 21.70 -3.65
C HIS A 62 -20.96 20.19 -3.65
N PHE A 63 -19.87 19.43 -3.70
CA PHE A 63 -19.88 17.99 -3.69
C PHE A 63 -19.33 17.46 -2.37
N VAL A 64 -19.75 16.25 -1.97
CA VAL A 64 -19.22 15.59 -0.77
C VAL A 64 -18.91 14.14 -1.10
N ALA A 65 -17.72 13.71 -0.72
CA ALA A 65 -17.29 12.32 -0.86
C ALA A 65 -16.42 11.91 0.33
N SER A 66 -16.19 10.60 0.48
CA SER A 66 -15.25 10.05 1.46
C SER A 66 -13.78 10.16 1.01
N ASP A 67 -13.54 10.45 -0.27
CA ASP A 67 -12.23 10.58 -0.90
C ASP A 67 -12.31 11.64 -2.02
N ALA A 68 -11.18 12.20 -2.44
CA ALA A 68 -11.12 13.22 -3.48
C ALA A 68 -11.32 12.68 -4.91
N SER A 69 -11.00 11.41 -5.18
CA SER A 69 -11.01 10.87 -6.55
C SER A 69 -12.36 10.96 -7.28
N PRO A 70 -13.53 10.70 -6.63
CA PRO A 70 -14.83 10.93 -7.27
C PRO A 70 -15.13 12.40 -7.57
N LEU A 71 -14.47 13.34 -6.87
CA LEU A 71 -14.68 14.78 -7.01
C LEU A 71 -13.86 15.37 -8.17
N ALA A 72 -12.73 14.74 -8.52
CA ALA A 72 -11.79 15.22 -9.53
C ALA A 72 -12.38 15.37 -10.95
N VAL A 73 -13.55 14.76 -11.22
CA VAL A 73 -14.28 14.91 -12.49
C VAL A 73 -15.13 16.19 -12.52
N HIS A 74 -15.44 16.73 -11.35
CA HIS A 74 -16.34 17.87 -11.18
C HIS A 74 -15.60 19.16 -10.79
N THR A 75 -14.52 19.03 -10.03
CA THR A 75 -13.75 20.18 -9.55
C THR A 75 -12.30 19.81 -9.25
N GLU A 76 -11.42 20.81 -9.34
CA GLU A 76 -10.03 20.76 -8.91
C GLU A 76 -9.85 21.27 -7.48
N GLU A 77 -10.84 21.94 -6.89
CA GLU A 77 -10.74 22.56 -5.56
C GLU A 77 -11.49 21.72 -4.51
N VAL A 78 -10.79 21.36 -3.43
CA VAL A 78 -11.35 20.57 -2.34
C VAL A 78 -11.04 21.17 -0.97
N VAL A 79 -11.90 20.85 0.01
CA VAL A 79 -11.68 21.13 1.43
C VAL A 79 -11.81 19.83 2.20
N TYR A 80 -10.75 19.48 2.93
CA TYR A 80 -10.76 18.32 3.81
C TYR A 80 -11.23 18.73 5.21
N LEU A 81 -12.28 18.06 5.72
CA LEU A 81 -12.72 18.29 7.09
C LEU A 81 -11.79 17.63 8.10
N SER A 82 -11.60 18.24 9.25
CA SER A 82 -10.91 17.66 10.42
C SER A 82 -11.88 16.94 11.36
N ASP A 83 -11.34 16.19 12.31
CA ASP A 83 -12.15 15.56 13.35
C ASP A 83 -12.90 16.59 14.19
N ASN A 84 -14.17 16.33 14.48
CA ASN A 84 -15.11 17.18 15.20
C ASN A 84 -15.54 18.45 14.46
N GLU A 85 -15.30 18.53 13.15
CA GLU A 85 -15.85 19.58 12.29
C GLU A 85 -17.22 19.19 11.72
N ILE A 86 -18.07 20.21 11.58
CA ILE A 86 -19.35 20.16 10.88
C ILE A 86 -19.28 21.21 9.77
N ALA A 87 -19.56 20.83 8.53
CA ALA A 87 -19.76 21.79 7.45
C ALA A 87 -21.25 21.91 7.12
N VAL A 88 -21.68 23.15 6.91
CA VAL A 88 -23.01 23.51 6.41
C VAL A 88 -22.80 24.02 4.99
N LEU A 89 -23.37 23.30 4.03
CA LEU A 89 -23.13 23.47 2.60
C LEU A 89 -24.43 23.89 1.93
N THR A 90 -24.37 24.95 1.15
CA THR A 90 -25.42 25.35 0.18
C THR A 90 -24.83 25.28 -1.22
N ALA A 91 -25.54 25.72 -2.26
CA ALA A 91 -24.95 25.88 -3.59
C ALA A 91 -23.82 26.91 -3.61
N ASP A 92 -23.92 27.96 -2.79
CA ASP A 92 -23.08 29.16 -2.90
C ASP A 92 -22.12 29.40 -1.72
N ASP A 93 -22.31 28.69 -0.60
CA ASP A 93 -21.60 28.98 0.66
C ASP A 93 -21.17 27.70 1.40
N ILE A 94 -20.00 27.78 2.03
CA ILE A 94 -19.40 26.76 2.89
C ILE A 94 -19.15 27.39 4.27
N GLN A 95 -19.80 26.86 5.29
CA GLN A 95 -19.54 27.23 6.68
C GLN A 95 -19.03 26.04 7.45
N ILE A 96 -17.80 26.12 7.99
CA ILE A 96 -17.22 25.07 8.82
C ILE A 96 -17.22 25.51 10.28
N ILE A 97 -17.70 24.62 11.15
CA ILE A 97 -17.80 24.84 12.58
C ILE A 97 -17.13 23.65 13.27
N HIS A 98 -16.05 23.92 13.99
CA HIS A 98 -15.45 22.93 14.88
C HIS A 98 -16.18 22.93 16.22
N ARG A 99 -16.44 21.73 16.77
CA ARG A 99 -17.20 21.53 18.00
C ARG A 99 -16.71 22.39 19.17
N ASP A 100 -15.40 22.52 19.32
CA ASP A 100 -14.79 23.12 20.51
C ASP A 100 -14.23 24.53 20.27
N SER A 101 -13.94 24.92 19.03
CA SER A 101 -13.25 26.18 18.69
C SER A 101 -14.12 27.16 17.89
N GLY A 102 -15.33 26.78 17.47
CA GLY A 102 -16.25 27.65 16.75
C GLY A 102 -15.99 27.66 15.25
N SER A 103 -16.16 28.82 14.60
CA SER A 103 -16.02 28.96 13.14
C SER A 103 -14.59 28.66 12.69
N VAL A 104 -14.45 27.93 11.60
CA VAL A 104 -13.17 27.57 10.97
C VAL A 104 -13.20 28.07 9.52
N ASP A 105 -12.12 28.73 9.10
CA ASP A 105 -11.96 29.13 7.71
C ASP A 105 -11.63 27.91 6.84
N PRO A 106 -12.36 27.67 5.74
CA PRO A 106 -12.11 26.54 4.86
C PRO A 106 -10.74 26.68 4.18
N LYS A 107 -9.89 25.67 4.38
CA LYS A 107 -8.59 25.59 3.68
C LYS A 107 -8.79 24.89 2.34
N ILE A 108 -8.88 25.67 1.28
CA ILE A 108 -9.01 25.17 -0.10
C ILE A 108 -7.66 24.62 -0.56
N GLU A 109 -7.69 23.39 -1.05
CA GLU A 109 -6.54 22.68 -1.63
C GLU A 109 -6.87 22.30 -3.08
N VAL A 110 -5.90 22.45 -3.98
CA VAL A 110 -6.05 22.08 -5.39
C VAL A 110 -5.61 20.63 -5.56
N LEU A 111 -6.47 19.80 -6.16
CA LEU A 111 -6.19 18.42 -6.50
C LEU A 111 -5.11 18.36 -7.59
N GLU A 112 -4.01 17.70 -7.31
CA GLU A 112 -3.00 17.37 -8.34
C GLU A 112 -3.45 16.20 -9.24
N GLN A 113 -4.57 15.53 -8.91
CA GLN A 113 -5.08 14.36 -9.63
C GLN A 113 -5.86 14.79 -10.88
N THR A 114 -5.46 14.29 -12.05
CA THR A 114 -6.23 14.46 -13.29
C THR A 114 -7.21 13.30 -13.47
N ALA A 115 -8.47 13.58 -13.85
CA ALA A 115 -9.49 12.56 -14.09
C ALA A 115 -9.04 11.46 -15.09
N ALA A 116 -8.17 11.81 -16.04
CA ALA A 116 -7.60 10.90 -17.03
C ALA A 116 -6.77 9.75 -16.44
N GLU A 117 -6.12 9.94 -15.28
CA GLU A 117 -5.30 8.89 -14.65
C GLU A 117 -6.15 7.72 -14.11
N SER A 118 -7.44 7.96 -13.88
CA SER A 118 -8.39 6.98 -13.33
C SER A 118 -9.21 6.24 -14.40
N GLU A 119 -9.04 6.57 -15.68
CA GLU A 119 -9.71 5.86 -16.78
C GLU A 119 -9.08 4.49 -17.04
N LEU A 120 -9.88 3.53 -17.52
CA LEU A 120 -9.41 2.16 -17.77
C LEU A 120 -8.55 2.04 -19.05
N GLY A 121 -8.72 2.96 -20.00
CA GLY A 121 -8.02 2.95 -21.28
C GLY A 121 -8.26 1.66 -22.08
N ASP A 122 -7.18 1.12 -22.67
CA ASP A 122 -7.21 -0.08 -23.53
C ASP A 122 -7.20 -1.41 -22.74
N PHE A 123 -7.29 -1.37 -21.40
CA PHE A 123 -7.25 -2.57 -20.56
C PHE A 123 -8.66 -3.08 -20.23
N GLU A 124 -8.78 -4.39 -20.00
CA GLU A 124 -10.07 -5.00 -19.62
C GLU A 124 -10.41 -4.80 -18.13
N HIS A 125 -9.39 -4.67 -17.28
CA HIS A 125 -9.51 -4.59 -15.83
C HIS A 125 -8.51 -3.61 -15.24
N TYR A 126 -8.88 -2.92 -14.17
CA TYR A 126 -8.02 -1.96 -13.48
C TYR A 126 -6.75 -2.63 -12.96
N MET A 127 -6.89 -3.83 -12.38
CA MET A 127 -5.72 -4.59 -11.91
C MET A 127 -4.71 -4.85 -13.03
N LEU A 128 -5.17 -5.18 -14.25
CA LEU A 128 -4.25 -5.41 -15.37
C LEU A 128 -3.58 -4.11 -15.81
N LYS A 129 -4.34 -3.01 -15.94
CA LYS A 129 -3.79 -1.67 -16.19
C LYS A 129 -2.71 -1.32 -15.18
N GLU A 130 -3.01 -1.46 -13.90
CA GLU A 130 -2.11 -1.10 -12.81
C GLU A 130 -0.86 -1.99 -12.77
N ILE A 131 -0.95 -3.27 -13.13
CA ILE A 131 0.24 -4.12 -13.32
C ILE A 131 1.14 -3.55 -14.42
N TYR A 132 0.55 -3.12 -15.53
CA TYR A 132 1.25 -2.58 -16.69
C TYR A 132 1.78 -1.16 -16.49
N GLU A 133 1.23 -0.40 -15.55
CA GLU A 133 1.69 0.94 -15.19
C GLU A 133 2.94 0.94 -14.28
N GLN A 134 3.36 -0.22 -13.78
CA GLN A 134 4.48 -0.33 -12.84
C GLN A 134 5.81 0.27 -13.30
N PRO A 135 6.21 0.20 -14.60
CA PRO A 135 7.37 0.94 -15.08
C PRO A 135 7.29 2.45 -14.76
N GLN A 136 6.13 3.06 -15.04
CA GLN A 136 5.91 4.48 -14.84
C GLN A 136 5.74 4.83 -13.36
N SER A 137 5.03 4.01 -12.58
CA SER A 137 4.84 4.24 -11.14
C SER A 137 6.15 4.14 -10.36
N ILE A 138 7.06 3.23 -10.75
CA ILE A 138 8.40 3.11 -10.18
C ILE A 138 9.25 4.32 -10.55
N GLU A 139 9.21 4.78 -11.80
CA GLU A 139 9.90 6.00 -12.22
C GLU A 139 9.43 7.23 -11.41
N ASN A 140 8.11 7.38 -11.25
CA ASN A 140 7.52 8.46 -10.46
C ASN A 140 7.92 8.39 -8.98
N ALA A 141 7.97 7.19 -8.41
CA ALA A 141 8.42 6.98 -7.04
C ALA A 141 9.89 7.37 -6.80
N MET A 142 10.70 7.48 -7.86
CA MET A 142 12.11 7.91 -7.81
C MET A 142 12.32 9.38 -8.21
N ARG A 143 11.35 10.00 -8.87
CA ARG A 143 11.49 11.33 -9.48
C ARG A 143 11.89 12.38 -8.45
N GLY A 144 12.98 13.08 -8.72
CA GLY A 144 13.50 14.15 -7.84
C GLY A 144 14.11 13.67 -6.52
N ARG A 145 14.33 12.35 -6.33
CA ARG A 145 14.80 11.78 -5.05
C ARG A 145 16.25 11.33 -5.06
N PHE A 146 17.03 11.68 -6.07
CA PHE A 146 18.46 11.35 -6.13
C PHE A 146 19.31 12.59 -5.90
N ASN A 147 20.32 12.47 -5.04
CA ASN A 147 21.47 13.34 -5.02
C ASN A 147 22.67 12.54 -5.52
N GLU A 148 23.04 12.78 -6.79
CA GLU A 148 24.13 12.06 -7.45
C GLU A 148 25.50 12.47 -6.90
N ASP A 149 25.67 13.75 -6.53
CA ASP A 149 26.92 14.29 -6.00
C ASP A 149 27.28 13.69 -4.63
N GLU A 150 26.28 13.32 -3.84
CA GLU A 150 26.46 12.63 -2.56
C GLU A 150 26.21 11.11 -2.64
N ALA A 151 25.81 10.63 -3.81
CA ALA A 151 25.41 9.25 -4.08
C ALA A 151 24.38 8.71 -3.06
N THR A 152 23.34 9.49 -2.79
CA THR A 152 22.30 9.18 -1.81
C THR A 152 20.90 9.54 -2.33
N ALA A 153 19.86 9.18 -1.58
CA ALA A 153 18.49 9.65 -1.84
C ALA A 153 18.19 10.96 -1.07
N VAL A 154 17.17 11.70 -1.51
CA VAL A 154 16.70 12.93 -0.86
C VAL A 154 15.20 12.87 -0.63
N PHE A 155 14.77 13.28 0.56
CA PHE A 155 13.37 13.34 0.94
C PHE A 155 13.05 14.71 1.55
N GLY A 156 12.25 15.52 0.86
CA GLY A 156 11.82 16.82 1.36
C GLY A 156 10.77 16.75 2.47
N GLY A 157 10.00 15.65 2.54
CA GLY A 157 8.84 15.51 3.42
C GLY A 157 9.10 14.87 4.78
N LEU A 158 10.33 14.44 5.10
CA LEU A 158 10.60 13.78 6.38
C LEU A 158 10.44 14.72 7.58
N ASN A 159 10.57 16.03 7.38
CA ASN A 159 10.48 17.06 8.44
C ASN A 159 11.42 16.81 9.62
N MET A 160 12.57 16.17 9.38
CA MET A 160 13.55 15.82 10.41
C MET A 160 14.93 16.37 10.05
N SER A 161 15.67 16.81 11.07
CA SER A 161 17.04 17.24 10.85
C SER A 161 17.95 16.03 10.61
N ALA A 162 19.07 16.24 9.89
CA ALA A 162 20.10 15.21 9.73
C ALA A 162 20.65 14.71 11.08
N LYS A 163 20.58 15.52 12.14
CA LYS A 163 20.99 15.12 13.50
C LYS A 163 20.01 14.13 14.09
N ASP A 164 18.71 14.32 13.90
CA ASP A 164 17.67 13.43 14.44
C ASP A 164 17.73 12.07 13.74
N ILE A 165 17.89 12.07 12.42
CA ILE A 165 18.01 10.85 11.60
C ILE A 165 19.25 10.02 11.98
N ARG A 166 20.37 10.65 12.35
CA ARG A 166 21.56 9.93 12.84
C ARG A 166 21.37 9.28 14.20
N LYS A 167 20.47 9.79 15.05
CA LYS A 167 20.22 9.22 16.37
C LYS A 167 19.39 7.95 16.33
N VAL A 168 18.63 7.75 15.25
CA VAL A 168 17.75 6.58 15.08
C VAL A 168 18.54 5.30 15.30
N ASP A 169 18.20 4.52 16.32
CA ASP A 169 18.87 3.26 16.62
C ASP A 169 18.02 2.03 16.28
N ARG A 170 16.75 2.25 15.98
CA ARG A 170 15.79 1.22 15.60
C ARG A 170 14.69 1.80 14.72
N ILE A 171 14.21 1.01 13.77
CA ILE A 171 13.05 1.34 12.93
C ILE A 171 11.96 0.31 13.16
N VAL A 172 10.70 0.75 13.27
CA VAL A 172 9.53 -0.12 13.25
C VAL A 172 8.68 0.27 12.05
N LEU A 173 8.49 -0.67 11.13
CA LEU A 173 7.58 -0.57 10.01
C LEU A 173 6.24 -1.15 10.43
N THR A 174 5.15 -0.41 10.30
CA THR A 174 3.82 -0.89 10.65
C THR A 174 2.82 -0.72 9.52
N ALA A 175 2.08 -1.77 9.23
CA ALA A 175 1.17 -1.84 8.09
C ALA A 175 0.20 -3.01 8.20
N CYS A 176 -0.66 -3.17 7.19
CA CYS A 176 -1.58 -4.29 7.02
C CYS A 176 -1.45 -4.88 5.59
N GLY A 177 -1.69 -6.18 5.43
CA GLY A 177 -1.78 -6.86 4.14
C GLY A 177 -0.54 -6.65 3.24
N THR A 178 -0.75 -6.33 1.97
CA THR A 178 0.32 -6.10 0.98
C THR A 178 1.35 -5.05 1.44
N SER A 179 0.95 -3.99 2.13
CA SER A 179 1.91 -2.99 2.66
C SER A 179 2.77 -3.53 3.79
N TRP A 180 2.29 -4.53 4.54
CA TRP A 180 3.11 -5.25 5.51
C TRP A 180 4.14 -6.16 4.82
N HIS A 181 3.79 -6.80 3.71
CA HIS A 181 4.78 -7.53 2.89
C HIS A 181 5.87 -6.61 2.32
N ALA A 182 5.51 -5.41 1.86
CA ALA A 182 6.51 -4.41 1.45
C ALA A 182 7.41 -4.02 2.63
N GLY A 183 6.84 -3.86 3.82
CA GLY A 183 7.59 -3.65 5.07
C GLY A 183 8.63 -4.75 5.33
N LEU A 184 8.28 -6.02 5.17
CA LEU A 184 9.23 -7.13 5.30
C LEU A 184 10.38 -7.07 4.29
N VAL A 185 10.14 -6.62 3.06
CA VAL A 185 11.23 -6.35 2.11
C VAL A 185 12.11 -5.20 2.64
N GLY A 186 11.47 -4.14 3.14
CA GLY A 186 12.12 -2.97 3.76
C GLY A 186 13.01 -3.32 4.95
N GLU A 187 12.61 -4.29 5.77
CA GLU A 187 13.39 -4.80 6.90
C GLU A 187 14.77 -5.30 6.44
N TYR A 188 14.80 -6.24 5.49
CA TYR A 188 16.06 -6.73 4.94
C TYR A 188 16.90 -5.60 4.32
N LEU A 189 16.27 -4.66 3.60
CA LEU A 189 16.96 -3.53 2.96
C LEU A 189 17.63 -2.61 3.99
N LEU A 190 16.88 -2.21 5.02
CA LEU A 190 17.36 -1.30 6.07
C LEU A 190 18.44 -1.97 6.92
N GLU A 191 18.28 -3.25 7.25
CA GLU A 191 19.29 -3.99 7.98
C GLU A 191 20.57 -4.18 7.17
N GLU A 192 20.47 -4.50 5.89
CA GLU A 192 21.63 -4.73 5.03
C GLU A 192 22.41 -3.42 4.78
N PHE A 193 21.71 -2.37 4.38
CA PHE A 193 22.35 -1.12 3.93
C PHE A 193 22.63 -0.13 5.06
N ALA A 194 21.71 0.01 6.01
CA ALA A 194 21.82 0.97 7.08
C ALA A 194 22.34 0.38 8.40
N ARG A 195 22.32 -0.96 8.55
CA ARG A 195 22.67 -1.65 9.81
C ARG A 195 21.83 -1.15 10.99
N ILE A 196 20.56 -0.82 10.73
CA ILE A 196 19.60 -0.41 11.74
C ILE A 196 18.66 -1.59 11.99
N PRO A 197 18.60 -2.12 13.24
CA PRO A 197 17.59 -3.09 13.62
C PRO A 197 16.20 -2.62 13.19
N THR A 198 15.54 -3.43 12.37
CA THR A 198 14.23 -3.09 11.83
C THR A 198 13.25 -4.18 12.23
N GLU A 199 12.05 -3.80 12.62
CA GLU A 199 10.96 -4.73 12.94
C GLU A 199 9.75 -4.39 12.08
N VAL A 200 8.97 -5.40 11.69
CA VAL A 200 7.74 -5.22 10.91
C VAL A 200 6.55 -5.76 11.68
N GLU A 201 5.68 -4.85 12.11
CA GLU A 201 4.56 -5.16 12.99
C GLU A 201 3.23 -5.01 12.25
N TYR A 202 2.35 -6.00 12.40
CA TYR A 202 0.95 -5.83 12.01
C TYR A 202 0.34 -4.67 12.80
N ALA A 203 -0.23 -3.68 12.11
CA ALA A 203 -0.74 -2.49 12.78
C ALA A 203 -1.88 -2.79 13.76
N SER A 204 -2.73 -3.76 13.41
CA SER A 204 -3.82 -4.27 14.25
C SER A 204 -3.32 -4.81 15.59
N GLU A 205 -2.11 -5.39 15.58
CA GLU A 205 -1.47 -5.91 16.78
C GLU A 205 -0.74 -4.81 17.55
N LEU A 206 0.05 -3.99 16.85
CA LEU A 206 0.89 -2.94 17.44
C LEU A 206 0.07 -1.95 18.27
N ARG A 207 -1.13 -1.57 17.79
CA ARG A 207 -2.01 -0.62 18.49
C ARG A 207 -2.50 -1.13 19.86
N TYR A 208 -2.46 -2.44 20.12
CA TYR A 208 -2.96 -3.06 21.35
C TYR A 208 -1.87 -3.62 22.26
N ARG A 209 -0.61 -3.67 21.79
CA ARG A 209 0.55 -4.09 22.59
C ARG A 209 1.38 -2.90 23.04
N ASN A 210 2.18 -3.11 24.08
CA ASN A 210 3.15 -2.12 24.56
C ASN A 210 4.57 -2.69 24.44
N PRO A 211 5.13 -2.74 23.21
CA PRO A 211 6.46 -3.31 23.00
C PRO A 211 7.51 -2.36 23.59
N PRO A 212 8.61 -2.89 24.15
CA PRO A 212 9.70 -2.05 24.64
C PRO A 212 10.39 -1.37 23.45
N MET A 213 10.30 -0.04 23.37
CA MET A 213 10.93 0.79 22.33
C MET A 213 11.83 1.85 22.98
N SER A 214 12.95 2.17 22.34
CA SER A 214 13.83 3.27 22.75
C SER A 214 13.21 4.62 22.34
N GLU A 215 13.63 5.71 22.98
CA GLU A 215 13.24 7.07 22.55
C GLU A 215 13.72 7.41 21.13
N ASN A 216 14.78 6.72 20.65
CA ASN A 216 15.31 6.88 19.30
C ASN A 216 14.67 5.91 18.29
N THR A 217 13.62 5.17 18.68
CA THR A 217 12.89 4.30 17.76
C THR A 217 12.01 5.13 16.84
N MET A 218 12.17 4.96 15.53
CA MET A 218 11.40 5.65 14.51
C MET A 218 10.32 4.73 13.93
N ILE A 219 9.11 5.25 13.78
CA ILE A 219 7.97 4.48 13.26
C ILE A 219 7.66 4.94 11.84
N PHE A 220 7.58 4.00 10.90
CA PHE A 220 7.02 4.24 9.58
C PHE A 220 5.70 3.49 9.43
N ALA A 221 4.62 4.23 9.24
CA ALA A 221 3.33 3.69 8.88
C ALA A 221 3.22 3.58 7.34
N ILE A 222 3.06 2.37 6.82
CA ILE A 222 3.02 2.12 5.37
C ILE A 222 1.59 1.77 4.96
N THR A 223 1.02 2.54 4.04
CA THR A 223 -0.36 2.35 3.59
C THR A 223 -0.58 2.94 2.20
N GLN A 224 -1.26 2.23 1.31
CA GLN A 224 -1.62 2.78 0.00
C GLN A 224 -2.62 3.93 0.15
N SER A 225 -3.73 3.71 0.87
CA SER A 225 -4.85 4.66 0.97
C SER A 225 -4.62 5.80 1.94
N GLY A 226 -3.79 5.59 2.97
CA GLY A 226 -3.66 6.54 4.07
C GLY A 226 -4.86 6.58 5.02
N GLU A 227 -5.82 5.68 4.84
CA GLU A 227 -7.09 5.62 5.59
C GLU A 227 -7.30 4.26 6.30
N THR A 228 -6.33 3.35 6.23
CA THR A 228 -6.40 2.04 6.91
C THR A 228 -6.51 2.25 8.42
N ALA A 229 -7.64 1.87 9.02
CA ALA A 229 -7.98 2.20 10.40
C ALA A 229 -6.93 1.71 11.41
N ASP A 230 -6.49 0.46 11.29
CA ASP A 230 -5.48 -0.12 12.18
C ASP A 230 -4.11 0.57 12.04
N THR A 231 -3.68 0.85 10.81
CA THR A 231 -2.42 1.55 10.54
C THR A 231 -2.42 2.97 11.12
N LEU A 232 -3.52 3.70 10.93
CA LEU A 232 -3.71 5.02 11.52
C LEU A 232 -3.73 4.95 13.06
N ALA A 233 -4.43 3.98 13.63
CA ALA A 233 -4.53 3.81 15.08
C ALA A 233 -3.17 3.46 15.71
N ALA A 234 -2.40 2.56 15.09
CA ALA A 234 -1.04 2.21 15.54
C ALA A 234 -0.10 3.42 15.49
N MET A 235 -0.12 4.19 14.40
CA MET A 235 0.68 5.41 14.28
C MET A 235 0.33 6.41 15.38
N ARG A 236 -0.97 6.69 15.58
CA ARG A 236 -1.44 7.60 16.62
C ARG A 236 -1.00 7.13 18.01
N GLU A 237 -1.05 5.83 18.29
CA GLU A 237 -0.63 5.27 19.58
C GLU A 237 0.88 5.45 19.81
N CYS A 238 1.72 5.14 18.81
CA CYS A 238 3.15 5.37 18.90
C CYS A 238 3.50 6.86 19.07
N LYS A 239 2.80 7.75 18.35
CA LYS A 239 2.95 9.20 18.48
C LYS A 239 2.61 9.69 19.87
N ARG A 240 1.50 9.21 20.47
CA ARG A 240 1.13 9.52 21.88
C ARG A 240 2.21 9.10 22.87
N LYS A 241 2.93 8.01 22.59
CA LYS A 241 4.07 7.53 23.40
C LYS A 241 5.36 8.32 23.17
N GLY A 242 5.36 9.30 22.26
CA GLY A 242 6.48 10.20 22.02
C GLY A 242 7.47 9.72 20.96
N HIS A 243 7.14 8.67 20.20
CA HIS A 243 8.00 8.23 19.09
C HIS A 243 7.76 9.09 17.84
N PRO A 244 8.82 9.45 17.08
CA PRO A 244 8.65 10.10 15.78
C PRO A 244 7.94 9.16 14.82
N THR A 245 6.89 9.68 14.18
CA THR A 245 6.02 8.92 13.27
C THR A 245 6.07 9.50 11.87
N LEU A 246 6.43 8.67 10.90
CA LEU A 246 6.50 9.01 9.50
C LEU A 246 5.52 8.14 8.69
N ALA A 247 4.97 8.68 7.61
CA ALA A 247 4.08 7.93 6.71
C ALA A 247 4.74 7.64 5.36
N ILE A 248 4.55 6.43 4.84
CA ILE A 248 4.80 6.10 3.42
C ILE A 248 3.44 5.82 2.80
N CYS A 249 2.94 6.76 1.98
CA CYS A 249 1.57 6.69 1.47
C CYS A 249 1.40 7.12 0.01
N ASN A 250 0.36 6.66 -0.67
CA ASN A 250 0.12 7.04 -2.06
C ASN A 250 -0.79 8.26 -2.19
N VAL A 251 -1.82 8.34 -1.35
CA VAL A 251 -2.87 9.37 -1.44
C VAL A 251 -2.45 10.65 -0.72
N VAL A 252 -2.27 11.71 -1.51
CA VAL A 252 -2.00 13.07 -1.03
C VAL A 252 -3.18 13.57 -0.20
N GLY A 253 -2.90 14.22 0.93
CA GLY A 253 -3.94 14.75 1.80
C GLY A 253 -4.73 13.68 2.58
N SER A 254 -4.33 12.40 2.53
CA SER A 254 -4.92 11.37 3.39
C SER A 254 -4.72 11.68 4.88
N THR A 255 -5.55 11.08 5.73
CA THR A 255 -5.53 11.27 7.17
C THR A 255 -4.16 10.96 7.77
N ILE A 256 -3.53 9.85 7.35
CA ILE A 256 -2.18 9.52 7.84
C ILE A 256 -1.14 10.56 7.41
N ALA A 257 -1.25 11.10 6.19
CA ALA A 257 -0.31 12.07 5.65
C ALA A 257 -0.39 13.42 6.40
N ARG A 258 -1.59 13.79 6.85
CA ARG A 258 -1.79 15.00 7.67
C ARG A 258 -1.34 14.85 9.12
N GLU A 259 -1.48 13.64 9.69
CA GLU A 259 -1.24 13.42 11.12
C GLU A 259 0.16 12.94 11.47
N ALA A 260 0.89 12.34 10.53
CA ALA A 260 2.30 11.98 10.72
C ALA A 260 3.17 13.24 10.92
N ASP A 261 4.33 13.08 11.56
CA ASP A 261 5.30 14.18 11.74
C ASP A 261 5.98 14.56 10.41
N GLY A 262 6.01 13.60 9.48
CA GLY A 262 6.50 13.75 8.11
C GLY A 262 6.18 12.49 7.30
N GLY A 263 6.65 12.42 6.06
CA GLY A 263 6.41 11.26 5.23
C GLY A 263 6.98 11.32 3.83
N ILE A 264 6.66 10.28 3.06
CA ILE A 264 7.08 10.06 1.69
C ILE A 264 5.86 9.64 0.88
N TYR A 265 5.51 10.40 -0.15
CA TYR A 265 4.49 10.00 -1.09
C TYR A 265 5.02 8.98 -2.09
N LEU A 266 4.20 8.03 -2.54
CA LEU A 266 4.62 7.05 -3.55
C LEU A 266 4.56 7.62 -4.98
N HIS A 267 3.59 8.50 -5.23
CA HIS A 267 3.26 9.00 -6.58
C HIS A 267 3.03 7.88 -7.60
N ALA A 268 2.41 6.78 -7.18
CA ALA A 268 2.06 5.66 -8.07
C ALA A 268 0.83 5.96 -8.95
N GLY A 269 0.20 7.14 -8.77
CA GLY A 269 -1.11 7.47 -9.32
C GLY A 269 -2.24 6.73 -8.60
N PRO A 270 -3.52 7.02 -8.93
CA PRO A 270 -4.68 6.34 -8.36
C PRO A 270 -4.61 4.83 -8.59
N GLU A 271 -4.93 4.03 -7.58
CA GLU A 271 -5.01 2.57 -7.67
C GLU A 271 -6.44 2.15 -7.31
N VAL A 272 -7.21 1.74 -8.31
CA VAL A 272 -8.64 1.44 -8.25
C VAL A 272 -8.88 -0.04 -7.94
N GLY A 273 -8.09 -0.95 -8.53
CA GLY A 273 -8.22 -2.38 -8.30
C GLY A 273 -8.05 -2.72 -6.82
N VAL A 274 -8.93 -3.54 -6.23
CA VAL A 274 -8.88 -3.85 -4.78
C VAL A 274 -7.53 -4.45 -4.39
N ALA A 275 -7.03 -5.41 -5.17
CA ALA A 275 -5.72 -6.02 -4.94
C ALA A 275 -4.61 -5.04 -5.32
N SER A 276 -3.82 -4.60 -4.33
CA SER A 276 -2.66 -3.73 -4.54
C SER A 276 -1.63 -4.35 -5.49
N THR A 277 -1.13 -3.57 -6.45
CA THR A 277 -0.11 -3.98 -7.44
C THR A 277 1.00 -2.93 -7.51
N LYS A 278 0.81 -1.84 -8.23
CA LYS A 278 1.78 -0.74 -8.37
C LYS A 278 2.10 -0.04 -7.06
N ALA A 279 1.17 -0.02 -6.10
CA ALA A 279 1.47 0.50 -4.77
C ALA A 279 2.51 -0.38 -4.04
N PHE A 280 2.49 -1.70 -4.20
CA PHE A 280 3.50 -2.59 -3.59
C PHE A 280 4.90 -2.32 -4.15
N THR A 281 5.04 -2.28 -5.49
CA THR A 281 6.34 -2.05 -6.11
C THR A 281 6.86 -0.64 -5.84
N SER A 282 6.00 0.39 -5.87
CA SER A 282 6.39 1.74 -5.45
C SER A 282 6.78 1.81 -3.97
N GLN A 283 6.12 1.07 -3.06
CA GLN A 283 6.53 0.96 -1.65
C GLN A 283 7.92 0.35 -1.52
N VAL A 284 8.19 -0.76 -2.21
CA VAL A 284 9.51 -1.40 -2.22
C VAL A 284 10.57 -0.45 -2.79
N THR A 285 10.29 0.26 -3.88
CA THR A 285 11.20 1.28 -4.43
C THR A 285 11.53 2.38 -3.43
N VAL A 286 10.52 2.92 -2.74
CA VAL A 286 10.72 3.95 -1.71
C VAL A 286 11.49 3.40 -0.50
N LEU A 287 11.24 2.18 -0.07
CA LEU A 287 11.99 1.52 1.00
C LEU A 287 13.46 1.30 0.61
N THR A 288 13.75 0.97 -0.65
CA THR A 288 15.13 0.88 -1.17
C THR A 288 15.82 2.25 -1.16
N LEU A 289 15.12 3.32 -1.55
CA LEU A 289 15.63 4.69 -1.45
C LEU A 289 15.88 5.10 0.01
N LEU A 290 14.99 4.71 0.92
CA LEU A 290 15.11 4.98 2.35
C LEU A 290 16.32 4.24 2.94
N ALA A 291 16.51 2.97 2.59
CA ALA A 291 17.67 2.18 2.98
C ALA A 291 18.97 2.78 2.43
N LEU A 292 18.98 3.25 1.17
CA LEU A 292 20.10 3.99 0.60
C LEU A 292 20.39 5.27 1.40
N TYR A 293 19.36 6.06 1.74
CA TYR A 293 19.49 7.30 2.49
C TYR A 293 20.13 7.08 3.87
N PHE A 294 19.57 6.19 4.68
CA PHE A 294 20.14 5.84 5.98
C PHE A 294 21.51 5.19 5.86
N GLY A 295 21.71 4.33 4.85
CA GLY A 295 22.97 3.66 4.58
C GLY A 295 24.10 4.64 4.29
N ARG A 296 23.87 5.66 3.45
CA ARG A 296 24.89 6.68 3.11
C ARG A 296 25.23 7.61 4.25
N MET A 297 24.32 7.80 5.20
CA MET A 297 24.59 8.50 6.45
C MET A 297 25.41 7.68 7.45
N ARG A 298 25.65 6.39 7.16
CA ARG A 298 26.32 5.44 8.06
C ARG A 298 27.42 4.65 7.37
N HIS A 299 27.08 3.52 6.75
CA HIS A 299 28.02 2.47 6.36
C HIS A 299 28.24 2.35 4.85
N LEU A 300 27.28 2.74 4.02
CA LEU A 300 27.44 2.66 2.57
C LEU A 300 28.46 3.68 2.09
N SER A 301 29.40 3.23 1.26
CA SER A 301 30.37 4.11 0.60
C SER A 301 29.75 4.83 -0.59
N TYR A 302 30.41 5.90 -1.06
CA TYR A 302 29.97 6.64 -2.23
C TYR A 302 29.84 5.74 -3.48
N PRO A 303 30.82 4.89 -3.84
CA PRO A 303 30.68 3.99 -4.99
C PRO A 303 29.53 2.98 -4.86
N ALA A 304 29.24 2.52 -3.64
CA ALA A 304 28.11 1.62 -3.40
C ALA A 304 26.78 2.36 -3.62
N GLY A 305 26.65 3.57 -3.08
CA GLY A 305 25.48 4.42 -3.31
C GLY A 305 25.25 4.74 -4.79
N SER A 306 26.30 5.12 -5.52
CA SER A 306 26.20 5.43 -6.96
C SER A 306 25.78 4.20 -7.77
N ARG A 307 26.21 3.00 -7.36
CA ARG A 307 25.78 1.75 -7.98
C ARG A 307 24.30 1.47 -7.74
N ILE A 308 23.82 1.62 -6.51
CA ILE A 308 22.39 1.44 -6.16
C ILE A 308 21.53 2.42 -6.96
N ILE A 309 21.91 3.70 -7.04
CA ILE A 309 21.19 4.71 -7.83
C ILE A 309 21.10 4.30 -9.31
N ARG A 310 22.21 3.83 -9.90
CA ARG A 310 22.22 3.39 -11.30
C ARG A 310 21.27 2.22 -11.53
N HIS A 311 21.33 1.20 -10.66
CA HIS A 311 20.46 0.03 -10.79
C HIS A 311 18.98 0.40 -10.61
N LEU A 312 18.65 1.28 -9.67
CA LEU A 312 17.30 1.81 -9.48
C LEU A 312 16.79 2.53 -10.75
N LYS A 313 17.63 3.38 -11.37
CA LYS A 313 17.27 4.08 -12.61
C LYS A 313 17.02 3.14 -13.80
N GLU A 314 17.61 1.95 -13.80
CA GLU A 314 17.38 0.95 -14.84
C GLU A 314 16.06 0.16 -14.64
N MET A 315 15.48 0.22 -13.43
CA MET A 315 14.33 -0.60 -13.08
C MET A 315 13.10 -0.40 -13.96
N PRO A 316 12.66 0.82 -14.34
CA PRO A 316 11.50 0.99 -15.21
C PRO A 316 11.60 0.18 -16.50
N ARG A 317 12.76 0.23 -17.18
CA ARG A 317 13.05 -0.55 -18.39
C ARG A 317 13.08 -2.06 -18.11
N ILE A 318 13.64 -2.47 -16.97
CA ILE A 318 13.71 -3.89 -16.59
C ILE A 318 12.30 -4.44 -16.30
N ILE A 319 11.42 -3.66 -15.66
CA ILE A 319 10.04 -4.05 -15.41
C ILE A 319 9.25 -4.15 -16.71
N GLU A 320 9.45 -3.23 -17.65
CA GLU A 320 8.91 -3.35 -19.01
C GLU A 320 9.38 -4.63 -19.71
N GLU A 321 10.66 -4.99 -19.56
CA GLU A 321 11.16 -6.28 -20.07
C GLU A 321 10.52 -7.48 -19.36
N THR A 322 10.29 -7.37 -18.04
CA THR A 322 9.69 -8.42 -17.22
C THR A 322 8.24 -8.68 -17.63
N LEU A 323 7.47 -7.64 -17.95
CA LEU A 323 6.09 -7.77 -18.43
C LEU A 323 5.96 -8.64 -19.70
N LYS A 324 7.05 -8.86 -20.45
CA LYS A 324 7.07 -9.79 -21.60
C LYS A 324 6.88 -11.26 -21.21
N CYS A 325 6.94 -11.59 -19.91
CA CYS A 325 6.61 -12.93 -19.42
C CYS A 325 5.10 -13.25 -19.48
N HIS A 326 4.25 -12.27 -19.77
CA HIS A 326 2.79 -12.38 -19.72
C HIS A 326 2.21 -13.60 -20.44
N GLU A 327 2.61 -13.88 -21.68
CA GLU A 327 2.09 -15.03 -22.43
C GLU A 327 2.46 -16.38 -21.78
N MET A 328 3.68 -16.49 -21.23
CA MET A 328 4.09 -17.69 -20.49
C MET A 328 3.31 -17.81 -19.18
N VAL A 329 3.11 -16.70 -18.47
CA VAL A 329 2.31 -16.68 -17.24
C VAL A 329 0.87 -17.12 -17.51
N LYS A 330 0.27 -16.65 -18.62
CA LYS A 330 -1.06 -17.08 -19.05
C LYS A 330 -1.11 -18.59 -19.30
N TYR A 331 -0.18 -19.13 -20.09
CA TYR A 331 -0.09 -20.58 -20.30
C TYR A 331 -0.01 -21.37 -18.97
N VAL A 332 0.80 -20.91 -18.01
CA VAL A 332 0.88 -21.52 -16.68
C VAL A 332 -0.44 -21.39 -15.93
N ALA A 333 -1.09 -20.23 -15.95
CA ALA A 333 -2.38 -20.01 -15.31
C ALA A 333 -3.46 -20.97 -15.85
N ASP A 334 -3.57 -21.14 -17.17
CA ASP A 334 -4.50 -22.07 -17.83
C ASP A 334 -4.34 -23.50 -17.28
N LYS A 335 -3.08 -23.94 -17.09
CA LYS A 335 -2.72 -25.28 -16.62
C LYS A 335 -3.15 -25.51 -15.16
N TYR A 336 -3.01 -24.50 -14.29
CA TYR A 336 -3.19 -24.67 -12.84
C TYR A 336 -4.46 -24.02 -12.25
N ALA A 337 -5.30 -23.36 -13.06
CA ALA A 337 -6.48 -22.64 -12.57
C ALA A 337 -7.52 -23.51 -11.84
N LYS A 338 -7.52 -24.82 -12.10
CA LYS A 338 -8.44 -25.79 -11.47
C LYS A 338 -7.97 -26.25 -10.08
N ASN A 339 -6.72 -26.02 -9.72
CA ASN A 339 -6.19 -26.40 -8.42
C ASN A 339 -6.80 -25.50 -7.32
N ASN A 340 -6.95 -26.04 -6.11
CA ASN A 340 -7.57 -25.33 -4.99
C ASN A 340 -6.58 -24.95 -3.90
N ASN A 341 -5.36 -25.49 -3.93
CA ASN A 341 -4.30 -25.21 -2.98
C ASN A 341 -3.02 -24.86 -3.74
N PHE A 342 -2.31 -23.83 -3.29
CA PHE A 342 -1.00 -23.44 -3.81
C PHE A 342 -0.05 -23.15 -2.64
N LEU A 343 1.21 -23.56 -2.80
CA LEU A 343 2.29 -23.14 -1.91
C LEU A 343 3.18 -22.15 -2.64
N TYR A 344 3.56 -21.07 -1.99
CA TYR A 344 4.50 -20.06 -2.51
C TYR A 344 5.76 -20.07 -1.65
N LEU A 345 6.92 -20.14 -2.30
CA LEU A 345 8.17 -20.44 -1.61
C LEU A 345 9.26 -19.48 -2.07
N GLY A 346 9.85 -18.80 -1.10
CA GLY A 346 10.93 -17.84 -1.33
C GLY A 346 11.93 -17.84 -0.18
N ARG A 347 13.05 -17.14 -0.37
CA ARG A 347 14.09 -16.97 0.67
C ARG A 347 14.57 -15.53 0.68
N LEU A 348 14.98 -15.05 1.86
CA LEU A 348 15.48 -13.69 2.05
C LEU A 348 14.49 -12.66 1.46
N TYR A 349 14.96 -11.73 0.63
CA TYR A 349 14.14 -10.74 -0.08
C TYR A 349 12.92 -11.32 -0.81
N ASN A 350 12.99 -12.58 -1.27
CA ASN A 350 11.90 -13.23 -1.99
C ASN A 350 10.91 -13.99 -1.08
N PHE A 351 11.18 -14.15 0.21
CA PHE A 351 10.18 -14.72 1.14
C PHE A 351 8.96 -13.79 1.29
N PRO A 352 9.13 -12.47 1.53
CA PRO A 352 8.00 -11.53 1.52
C PRO A 352 7.23 -11.53 0.20
N VAL A 353 7.93 -11.73 -0.93
CA VAL A 353 7.31 -11.81 -2.26
C VAL A 353 6.49 -13.09 -2.42
N ALA A 354 6.91 -14.20 -1.79
CA ALA A 354 6.11 -15.42 -1.74
C ALA A 354 4.81 -15.21 -0.96
N LEU A 355 4.87 -14.50 0.17
CA LEU A 355 3.67 -14.11 0.92
C LEU A 355 2.76 -13.21 0.09
N GLU A 356 3.32 -12.23 -0.63
CA GLU A 356 2.57 -11.34 -1.50
C GLU A 356 1.89 -12.08 -2.66
N GLY A 357 2.61 -12.95 -3.35
CA GLY A 357 2.05 -13.77 -4.42
C GLY A 357 0.91 -14.67 -3.94
N ALA A 358 1.07 -15.29 -2.77
CA ALA A 358 0.02 -16.08 -2.14
C ALA A 358 -1.20 -15.22 -1.74
N LEU A 359 -0.97 -14.01 -1.22
CA LEU A 359 -2.04 -13.08 -0.88
C LEU A 359 -2.82 -12.65 -2.13
N LYS A 360 -2.15 -12.26 -3.22
CA LYS A 360 -2.82 -11.93 -4.49
C LYS A 360 -3.68 -13.08 -4.98
N LEU A 361 -3.14 -14.29 -5.05
CA LEU A 361 -3.91 -15.43 -5.54
C LEU A 361 -5.14 -15.69 -4.65
N LYS A 362 -4.98 -15.59 -3.33
CA LYS A 362 -6.07 -15.75 -2.36
C LYS A 362 -7.17 -14.70 -2.52
N GLU A 363 -6.78 -13.43 -2.65
CA GLU A 363 -7.70 -12.29 -2.72
C GLU A 363 -8.62 -12.36 -3.94
N ILE A 364 -8.06 -12.64 -5.12
CA ILE A 364 -8.82 -12.49 -6.38
C ILE A 364 -9.30 -13.80 -6.99
N SER A 365 -8.72 -14.95 -6.64
CA SER A 365 -9.13 -16.26 -7.19
C SER A 365 -9.83 -17.17 -6.18
N TYR A 366 -9.78 -16.82 -4.89
CA TYR A 366 -10.29 -17.60 -3.75
C TYR A 366 -9.64 -18.98 -3.58
N ILE A 367 -8.51 -19.23 -4.22
CA ILE A 367 -7.67 -20.39 -3.98
C ILE A 367 -7.00 -20.27 -2.62
N HIS A 368 -6.89 -21.39 -1.92
CA HIS A 368 -6.12 -21.42 -0.69
C HIS A 368 -4.63 -21.39 -1.01
N ALA A 369 -4.03 -20.20 -0.95
CA ALA A 369 -2.63 -19.98 -1.21
C ALA A 369 -1.89 -19.57 0.08
N GLU A 370 -0.75 -20.20 0.32
CA GLU A 370 0.07 -19.96 1.51
C GLU A 370 1.55 -19.76 1.14
N GLY A 371 2.16 -18.73 1.72
CA GLY A 371 3.57 -18.41 1.49
C GLY A 371 4.45 -18.86 2.66
N TYR A 372 5.59 -19.49 2.36
CA TYR A 372 6.55 -19.96 3.35
C TYR A 372 7.98 -19.60 2.98
N PRO A 373 8.87 -19.43 3.98
CA PRO A 373 10.30 -19.52 3.71
C PRO A 373 10.61 -20.93 3.20
N ALA A 374 11.29 -21.05 2.06
CA ALA A 374 11.52 -22.37 1.43
C ALA A 374 12.26 -23.37 2.33
N ALA A 375 13.03 -22.87 3.31
CA ALA A 375 13.74 -23.71 4.28
C ALA A 375 12.81 -24.43 5.27
N GLU A 376 11.64 -23.84 5.55
CA GLU A 376 10.74 -24.29 6.61
C GLU A 376 9.81 -25.42 6.16
N MET A 377 9.86 -25.82 4.88
CA MET A 377 8.97 -26.87 4.35
C MET A 377 9.02 -28.16 5.16
N LYS A 378 10.22 -28.59 5.59
CA LYS A 378 10.40 -29.82 6.36
C LYS A 378 9.82 -29.77 7.76
N HIS A 379 9.50 -28.59 8.28
CA HIS A 379 8.99 -28.39 9.62
C HIS A 379 7.46 -28.46 9.70
N GLY A 380 6.80 -29.01 8.66
CA GLY A 380 5.36 -29.26 8.64
C GLY A 380 4.74 -29.13 7.23
N PRO A 381 4.92 -28.00 6.52
CA PRO A 381 4.21 -27.70 5.27
C PRO A 381 4.37 -28.74 4.16
N LEU A 382 5.48 -29.47 4.14
CA LEU A 382 5.75 -30.52 3.16
C LEU A 382 4.73 -31.68 3.20
N ALA A 383 3.96 -31.82 4.29
CA ALA A 383 2.84 -32.76 4.38
C ALA A 383 1.67 -32.42 3.44
N LEU A 384 1.59 -31.17 2.96
CA LEU A 384 0.57 -30.72 2.00
C LEU A 384 0.97 -30.96 0.54
N VAL A 385 2.21 -31.38 0.27
CA VAL A 385 2.68 -31.59 -1.10
C VAL A 385 2.16 -32.91 -1.65
N ASP A 386 1.41 -32.82 -2.75
CA ASP A 386 0.89 -33.94 -3.54
C ASP A 386 0.86 -33.61 -5.04
N GLU A 387 0.41 -34.56 -5.86
CA GLU A 387 0.36 -34.44 -7.33
C GLU A 387 -0.58 -33.31 -7.85
N VAL A 388 -1.41 -32.72 -6.97
CA VAL A 388 -2.40 -31.69 -7.33
C VAL A 388 -2.21 -30.37 -6.57
N THR A 389 -1.14 -30.22 -5.80
CA THR A 389 -0.84 -28.99 -5.04
C THR A 389 0.40 -28.30 -5.63
N PRO A 390 0.21 -27.39 -6.60
CA PRO A 390 1.32 -26.66 -7.20
C PRO A 390 2.09 -25.82 -6.17
N SER A 391 3.42 -25.87 -6.30
CA SER A 391 4.36 -25.06 -5.53
C SER A 391 5.05 -24.05 -6.44
N VAL A 392 4.79 -22.76 -6.19
CA VAL A 392 5.42 -21.63 -6.87
C VAL A 392 6.73 -21.28 -6.15
N PHE A 393 7.86 -21.56 -6.78
CA PHE A 393 9.19 -21.24 -6.27
C PHE A 393 9.71 -19.93 -6.88
N ILE A 394 10.09 -18.99 -6.04
CA ILE A 394 10.75 -17.74 -6.43
C ILE A 394 12.26 -17.95 -6.27
N VAL A 395 12.91 -18.27 -7.38
CA VAL A 395 14.29 -18.76 -7.44
C VAL A 395 15.16 -18.01 -8.46
N PRO A 396 15.20 -16.66 -8.44
CA PRO A 396 16.24 -15.93 -9.15
C PRO A 396 17.63 -16.30 -8.59
N LYS A 397 18.68 -16.06 -9.39
CA LYS A 397 20.06 -16.30 -8.97
C LYS A 397 20.42 -15.41 -7.77
N CYS A 398 20.98 -16.03 -6.74
CA CYS A 398 21.40 -15.36 -5.50
C CYS A 398 22.46 -16.20 -4.77
N GLY A 399 23.08 -15.64 -3.73
CA GLY A 399 24.11 -16.29 -2.93
C GLY A 399 23.68 -17.60 -2.26
N ILE A 400 22.37 -17.82 -2.10
CA ILE A 400 21.80 -19.04 -1.52
C ILE A 400 21.04 -19.92 -2.52
N TYR A 401 21.17 -19.66 -3.81
CA TYR A 401 20.47 -20.39 -4.89
C TYR A 401 20.56 -21.93 -4.76
N PRO A 402 21.73 -22.55 -4.50
CA PRO A 402 21.82 -24.01 -4.35
C PRO A 402 20.95 -24.56 -3.20
N LYS A 403 20.69 -23.76 -2.16
CA LYS A 403 19.83 -24.17 -1.04
C LYS A 403 18.36 -24.17 -1.44
N VAL A 404 17.93 -23.20 -2.25
CA VAL A 404 16.53 -23.15 -2.72
C VAL A 404 16.25 -24.27 -3.72
N ILE A 405 17.21 -24.60 -4.59
CA ILE A 405 17.13 -25.77 -5.48
C ILE A 405 16.96 -27.07 -4.69
N SER A 406 17.71 -27.24 -3.59
CA SER A 406 17.53 -28.42 -2.72
C SER A 406 16.11 -28.50 -2.14
N ASN A 407 15.47 -27.37 -1.80
CA ASN A 407 14.10 -27.36 -1.34
C ASN A 407 13.10 -27.70 -2.46
N LEU A 408 13.38 -27.28 -3.69
CA LEU A 408 12.58 -27.63 -4.87
C LEU A 408 12.63 -29.13 -5.17
N GLU A 409 13.83 -29.72 -5.15
CA GLU A 409 14.00 -31.17 -5.35
C GLU A 409 13.20 -31.99 -4.32
N GLU A 410 13.03 -31.49 -3.09
CA GLU A 410 12.21 -32.14 -2.06
C GLU A 410 10.72 -32.16 -2.41
N VAL A 411 10.21 -31.12 -3.08
CA VAL A 411 8.85 -31.08 -3.62
C VAL A 411 8.70 -32.05 -4.78
N LYS A 412 9.66 -32.05 -5.72
CA LYS A 412 9.68 -32.97 -6.85
C LYS A 412 9.76 -34.43 -6.42
N ALA A 413 10.53 -34.75 -5.38
CA ALA A 413 10.61 -36.09 -4.80
C ALA A 413 9.26 -36.61 -4.26
N ARG A 414 8.31 -35.71 -3.97
CA ARG A 414 6.93 -36.00 -3.55
C ARG A 414 5.90 -35.81 -4.66
N LYS A 415 6.39 -35.65 -5.90
CA LYS A 415 5.59 -35.45 -7.11
C LYS A 415 4.73 -34.17 -7.11
N GLY A 416 5.06 -33.19 -6.28
CA GLY A 416 4.43 -31.89 -6.33
C GLY A 416 4.73 -31.18 -7.65
N PRO A 417 3.72 -30.59 -8.33
CA PRO A 417 3.97 -29.72 -9.47
C PRO A 417 4.75 -28.48 -9.03
N VAL A 418 5.77 -28.10 -9.79
CA VAL A 418 6.63 -26.96 -9.50
C VAL A 418 6.54 -25.93 -10.62
N ILE A 419 6.16 -24.71 -10.25
CA ILE A 419 6.22 -23.52 -11.09
C ILE A 419 7.39 -22.68 -10.59
N ALA A 420 8.41 -22.44 -11.42
CA ALA A 420 9.58 -21.67 -11.02
C ALA A 420 9.60 -20.28 -11.65
N ILE A 421 9.80 -19.24 -10.86
CA ILE A 421 10.23 -17.92 -11.34
C ILE A 421 11.73 -17.84 -11.21
N ALA A 422 12.43 -17.70 -12.34
CA ALA A 422 13.89 -17.80 -12.37
C ALA A 422 14.52 -16.80 -13.33
N CYS A 423 15.82 -16.56 -13.18
CA CYS A 423 16.55 -15.68 -14.10
C CYS A 423 16.63 -16.32 -15.49
N LYS A 424 16.49 -15.51 -16.54
CA LYS A 424 16.62 -15.93 -17.93
C LYS A 424 17.94 -16.69 -18.17
N GLY A 425 17.84 -17.84 -18.84
CA GLY A 425 19.00 -18.68 -19.16
C GLY A 425 19.45 -19.60 -18.02
N ASP A 426 18.65 -19.76 -16.97
CA ASP A 426 18.89 -20.81 -15.98
C ASP A 426 18.43 -22.17 -16.53
N GLU A 427 19.38 -22.95 -17.07
CA GLU A 427 19.11 -24.29 -17.61
C GLU A 427 18.80 -25.30 -16.49
N LYS A 428 19.45 -25.15 -15.33
CA LYS A 428 19.29 -26.09 -14.22
C LYS A 428 17.85 -26.10 -13.70
N ILE A 429 17.25 -24.91 -13.54
CA ILE A 429 15.86 -24.84 -13.09
C ILE A 429 14.88 -25.37 -14.15
N ALA A 430 15.20 -25.17 -15.44
CA ALA A 430 14.39 -25.64 -16.55
C ALA A 430 14.33 -27.17 -16.64
N GLU A 431 15.37 -27.86 -16.18
CA GLU A 431 15.38 -29.32 -16.08
C GLU A 431 14.57 -29.85 -14.88
N LEU A 432 14.45 -29.06 -13.80
CA LEU A 432 13.87 -29.50 -12.53
C LEU A 432 12.38 -29.15 -12.36
N ALA A 433 11.98 -27.95 -12.80
CA ALA A 433 10.62 -27.45 -12.66
C ALA A 433 9.70 -27.95 -13.77
N ASP A 434 8.39 -28.05 -13.50
CA ASP A 434 7.40 -28.45 -14.51
C ASP A 434 7.06 -27.31 -15.47
N ASP A 435 7.08 -26.06 -14.97
CA ASP A 435 6.95 -24.85 -15.77
C ASP A 435 7.88 -23.77 -15.22
N VAL A 436 8.48 -22.99 -16.11
CA VAL A 436 9.40 -21.90 -15.75
C VAL A 436 8.95 -20.58 -16.37
N ILE A 437 8.87 -19.55 -15.53
CA ILE A 437 8.62 -18.17 -15.93
C ILE A 437 9.96 -17.42 -15.75
N PHE A 438 10.60 -17.10 -16.87
CA PHE A 438 11.87 -16.39 -16.86
C PHE A 438 11.67 -14.88 -16.66
N VAL A 439 12.50 -14.31 -15.78
CA VAL A 439 12.59 -12.87 -15.54
C VAL A 439 14.02 -12.36 -15.73
N PRO A 440 14.24 -11.04 -15.95
CA PRO A 440 15.58 -10.47 -16.01
C PRO A 440 16.39 -10.70 -14.73
N ASP A 441 17.71 -10.83 -14.89
CA ASP A 441 18.64 -10.95 -13.76
C ASP A 441 18.97 -9.56 -13.20
N VAL A 442 18.76 -9.38 -11.90
CA VAL A 442 19.02 -8.13 -11.17
C VAL A 442 19.65 -8.42 -9.81
N GLU A 443 20.25 -7.40 -9.21
CA GLU A 443 20.78 -7.49 -7.85
C GLU A 443 19.71 -8.00 -6.86
N GLU A 444 20.15 -8.81 -5.89
CA GLU A 444 19.26 -9.52 -4.96
C GLU A 444 18.23 -8.61 -4.27
N TYR A 445 18.66 -7.42 -3.86
CA TYR A 445 17.81 -6.43 -3.19
C TYR A 445 16.76 -5.76 -4.11
N LEU A 446 16.87 -5.91 -5.44
CA LEU A 446 15.89 -5.42 -6.43
C LEU A 446 15.03 -6.55 -7.02
N GLN A 447 15.37 -7.81 -6.76
CA GLN A 447 14.59 -8.95 -7.22
C GLN A 447 13.10 -8.88 -6.85
N PRO A 448 12.69 -8.40 -5.65
CA PRO A 448 11.27 -8.28 -5.30
C PRO A 448 10.43 -7.44 -6.28
N LEU A 449 11.03 -6.42 -6.91
CA LEU A 449 10.34 -5.61 -7.91
C LEU A 449 10.06 -6.42 -9.19
N VAL A 450 10.99 -7.29 -9.57
CA VAL A 450 10.92 -8.10 -10.79
C VAL A 450 10.06 -9.34 -10.58
N THR A 451 10.25 -10.06 -9.47
CA THR A 451 9.61 -11.35 -9.22
C THR A 451 8.15 -11.22 -8.81
N SER A 452 7.70 -10.05 -8.34
CA SER A 452 6.28 -9.80 -8.05
C SER A 452 5.40 -9.68 -9.30
N ILE A 453 5.94 -9.19 -10.42
CA ILE A 453 5.20 -9.03 -11.70
C ILE A 453 4.58 -10.33 -12.19
N PRO A 454 5.32 -11.44 -12.40
CA PRO A 454 4.73 -12.69 -12.85
C PRO A 454 3.72 -13.27 -11.85
N LEU A 455 3.88 -13.00 -10.54
CA LEU A 455 2.94 -13.49 -9.51
C LEU A 455 1.61 -12.75 -9.55
N GLN A 456 1.64 -11.44 -9.79
CA GLN A 456 0.45 -10.62 -9.99
C GLN A 456 -0.30 -11.08 -11.24
N LEU A 457 0.42 -11.26 -12.37
CA LEU A 457 -0.15 -11.76 -13.63
C LEU A 457 -0.71 -13.18 -13.49
N LEU A 458 -0.02 -14.07 -12.74
CA LEU A 458 -0.48 -15.44 -12.51
C LEU A 458 -1.79 -15.44 -11.73
N SER A 459 -1.87 -14.61 -10.69
CA SER A 459 -3.09 -14.45 -9.89
C SER A 459 -4.24 -13.91 -10.73
N TYR A 460 -3.96 -12.89 -11.56
CA TYR A 460 -4.94 -12.28 -12.47
C TYR A 460 -5.54 -13.32 -13.43
N HIS A 461 -4.72 -14.07 -14.17
CA HIS A 461 -5.22 -15.05 -15.13
C HIS A 461 -5.94 -16.22 -14.46
N ILE A 462 -5.43 -16.73 -13.34
CA ILE A 462 -6.12 -17.80 -12.61
C ILE A 462 -7.51 -17.33 -12.15
N ALA A 463 -7.63 -16.10 -11.66
CA ALA A 463 -8.92 -15.52 -11.28
C ALA A 463 -9.89 -15.41 -12.48
N LEU A 464 -9.41 -14.98 -13.66
CA LEU A 464 -10.22 -14.95 -14.87
C LEU A 464 -10.71 -16.33 -15.29
N HIS A 465 -9.84 -17.35 -15.27
CA HIS A 465 -10.24 -18.72 -15.58
C HIS A 465 -11.30 -19.28 -14.62
N ARG A 466 -11.33 -18.78 -13.39
CA ARG A 466 -12.32 -19.14 -12.38
C ARG A 466 -13.57 -18.26 -12.43
N GLY A 467 -13.67 -17.33 -13.39
CA GLY A 467 -14.80 -16.42 -13.52
C GLY A 467 -14.95 -15.45 -12.33
N CYS A 468 -13.85 -15.13 -11.66
CA CYS A 468 -13.84 -14.21 -10.52
C CYS A 468 -13.75 -12.76 -11.00
N ASN A 469 -14.30 -11.83 -10.22
CA ASN A 469 -14.13 -10.40 -10.46
C ASN A 469 -12.80 -9.92 -9.86
N VAL A 470 -11.82 -9.65 -10.72
CA VAL A 470 -10.45 -9.27 -10.32
C VAL A 470 -10.36 -7.87 -9.70
N ASP A 471 -11.20 -6.94 -10.14
CA ASP A 471 -11.18 -5.57 -9.64
C ASP A 471 -12.01 -5.41 -8.35
N ARG A 472 -13.04 -6.24 -8.17
CA ARG A 472 -13.97 -6.23 -7.04
C ARG A 472 -14.19 -7.64 -6.47
N PRO A 473 -13.16 -8.25 -5.84
CA PRO A 473 -13.29 -9.53 -5.19
C PRO A 473 -14.32 -9.48 -4.05
N ARG A 474 -15.02 -10.59 -3.83
CA ARG A 474 -16.07 -10.69 -2.80
C ARG A 474 -15.48 -10.47 -1.40
N ASN A 475 -16.29 -9.87 -0.53
CA ASN A 475 -15.98 -9.63 0.90
C ASN A 475 -14.79 -8.68 1.17
N LEU A 476 -14.20 -8.08 0.15
CA LEU A 476 -13.07 -7.17 0.29
C LEU A 476 -13.46 -5.75 -0.16
N ALA A 477 -12.85 -4.77 0.47
CA ALA A 477 -12.89 -3.37 0.06
C ALA A 477 -11.47 -2.89 -0.21
N LYS A 478 -11.30 -1.88 -1.07
CA LYS A 478 -9.97 -1.34 -1.41
C LYS A 478 -9.22 -0.82 -0.18
N SER A 479 -9.94 -0.20 0.76
CA SER A 479 -9.40 0.29 2.02
C SER A 479 -10.31 -0.16 3.17
N VAL A 480 -9.70 -0.66 4.23
CA VAL A 480 -10.40 -1.03 5.47
C VAL A 480 -10.39 0.20 6.40
N THR A 481 -11.44 1.01 6.30
CA THR A 481 -11.58 2.30 7.01
C THR A 481 -12.36 2.20 8.33
N VAL A 482 -12.74 0.98 8.71
CA VAL A 482 -13.47 0.66 9.95
C VAL A 482 -12.83 -0.56 10.59
N GLU A 483 -12.99 -0.69 11.90
CA GLU A 483 -12.60 -1.89 12.65
C GLU A 483 -13.60 -3.02 12.50
#